data_AF-A0A3C0QCJ6-F1
#
_entry.id   AF-A0A3C0QCJ6-F1
#
_cell.length_a   1.000
_cell.length_b   1.000
_cell.length_c   1.000
_cell.angle_alpha   90.00
_cell.angle_beta   90.00
_cell.angle_gamma   90.00
#
_symmetry.space_group_name_H-M   'P 1'
#
loop_
_entity.id
_entity.type
_entity.pdbx_description
1 polymer ?
#
loop_
_entity_poly.entity_id
_entity_poly.type
_entity_poly.pdbx_seq_one_letter_code
_entity_poly.pdbx_strand_id
1 'polypeptide(L)'
;REGLDLDAIATRRGLSLQEAARQLLTLMEAGQPVESEQLIAARKYELIEAMLEQQGEAAAWETLRAELPAFVADHEIELVRAGW
;
A
#
# COMPACT_ATOMS: atom_id res chain seq x y z
N ARG A 1 19.66 -0.49 -3.24
CA ARG A 1 18.25 -0.10 -3.50
C ARG A 1 17.94 -0.52 -4.92
N GLU A 2 17.57 -1.78 -5.13
CA GLU A 2 16.86 -2.17 -6.36
C GLU A 2 15.41 -1.78 -6.07
N GLY A 3 14.87 -0.80 -6.79
CA GLY A 3 13.47 -0.38 -6.68
C GLY A 3 12.58 -1.48 -7.24
N LEU A 4 12.28 -2.47 -6.40
CA LEU A 4 11.38 -3.57 -6.74
C LEU A 4 9.97 -3.15 -6.35
N ASP A 5 9.05 -3.22 -7.31
CA ASP A 5 7.63 -3.09 -7.02
C ASP A 5 7.13 -4.31 -6.20
N LEU A 6 5.90 -4.21 -5.70
CA LEU A 6 5.32 -5.26 -4.87
C LEU A 6 5.27 -6.63 -5.58
N ASP A 7 5.02 -6.63 -6.89
CA ASP A 7 4.95 -7.86 -7.69
C ASP A 7 6.32 -8.54 -7.83
N ALA A 8 7.37 -7.77 -8.07
CA ALA A 8 8.73 -8.27 -8.12
C ALA A 8 9.19 -8.81 -6.76
N ILE A 9 8.79 -8.17 -5.65
CA ILE A 9 9.06 -8.68 -4.29
C ILE A 9 8.34 -10.00 -4.06
N ALA A 10 7.05 -10.08 -4.38
CA ALA A 10 6.23 -11.27 -4.23
C ALA A 10 6.82 -12.44 -5.04
N THR A 11 7.10 -12.20 -6.32
CA THR A 11 7.71 -13.19 -7.22
C THR A 11 9.06 -13.69 -6.70
N ARG A 12 9.96 -12.78 -6.30
CA ARG A 12 11.30 -13.15 -5.81
C ARG A 12 11.26 -13.98 -4.52
N ARG A 13 10.21 -13.81 -3.71
CA ARG A 13 10.03 -14.52 -2.43
C ARG A 13 9.10 -15.73 -2.54
N GLY A 14 8.51 -15.99 -3.71
CA GLY A 14 7.51 -17.06 -3.88
C GLY A 14 6.25 -16.84 -3.04
N LEU A 15 5.85 -15.57 -2.85
CA LEU A 15 4.70 -15.16 -2.07
C LEU A 15 3.57 -14.67 -2.99
N SER A 16 2.34 -14.66 -2.48
CA SER A 16 1.28 -13.84 -3.06
C SER A 16 1.52 -12.35 -2.78
N LEU A 17 0.87 -11.46 -3.55
CA LEU A 17 0.91 -10.02 -3.32
C LEU A 17 0.44 -9.64 -1.91
N GLN A 18 -0.60 -10.30 -1.40
CA GLN A 18 -1.13 -10.04 -0.05
C GLN A 18 -0.13 -10.45 1.04
N GLU A 19 0.57 -11.57 0.87
CA GLU A 19 1.59 -12.01 1.83
C GLU A 19 2.82 -11.09 1.79
N ALA A 20 3.25 -10.68 0.60
CA ALA A 20 4.33 -9.71 0.46
C ALA A 20 3.97 -8.36 1.12
N ALA A 21 2.76 -7.85 0.86
CA ALA A 21 2.27 -6.63 1.49
C ALA A 21 2.22 -6.73 3.01
N ARG A 22 1.72 -7.84 3.57
CA ARG A 22 1.71 -8.09 5.02
C ARG A 22 3.11 -8.06 5.62
N GLN A 23 4.10 -8.65 4.98
CA GLN A 23 5.49 -8.59 5.46
C GLN A 23 6.03 -7.17 5.46
N LEU A 24 5.70 -6.37 4.45
CA LEU A 24 6.11 -4.96 4.35
C LEU A 24 5.42 -4.11 5.43
N LEU A 25 4.13 -4.34 5.70
CA LEU A 25 3.40 -3.70 6.80
C LEU A 25 4.06 -3.99 8.15
N THR A 26 4.44 -5.25 8.42
CA THR A 26 5.17 -5.59 9.65
C THR A 26 6.52 -4.86 9.76
N LEU A 27 7.21 -4.60 8.63
CA LEU A 27 8.43 -3.79 8.64
C LEU A 27 8.13 -2.33 9.00
N MET A 28 7.06 -1.76 8.44
CA MET A 28 6.62 -0.39 8.75
C MET A 28 6.23 -0.25 10.23
N GLU A 29 5.47 -1.21 10.77
CA GLU A 29 5.13 -1.28 12.20
C GLU A 29 6.37 -1.37 13.09
N ALA A 30 7.44 -2.02 12.61
CA ALA A 30 8.74 -2.09 13.28
C ALA A 30 9.61 -0.82 13.08
N GLY A 31 9.07 0.24 12.48
CA GLY A 31 9.76 1.50 12.21
C GLY A 31 10.79 1.42 11.08
N GLN A 32 10.77 0.36 10.27
CA GLN A 32 11.61 0.28 9.07
C GLN A 32 10.99 1.11 7.94
N PRO A 33 11.78 1.92 7.22
CA PRO A 33 11.27 2.71 6.12
C PRO A 33 10.86 1.81 4.94
N VAL A 34 9.64 1.99 4.46
CA VAL A 34 9.10 1.35 3.26
C VAL A 34 8.47 2.43 2.38
N GLU A 35 8.98 2.58 1.16
CA GLU A 35 8.54 3.60 0.20
C GLU A 35 7.34 3.07 -0.60
N SER A 36 6.13 3.23 -0.07
CA SER A 36 4.89 2.70 -0.70
C SER A 36 4.66 3.24 -2.12
N GLU A 37 5.12 4.46 -2.42
CA GLU A 37 5.11 5.08 -3.76
C GLU A 37 5.90 4.27 -4.81
N GLN A 38 6.91 3.49 -4.40
CA GLN A 38 7.74 2.68 -5.31
C GLN A 38 7.20 1.26 -5.46
N LEU A 39 6.32 0.84 -4.55
CA LEU A 39 5.78 -0.52 -4.50
C LEU A 39 4.54 -0.69 -5.36
N ILE A 40 3.80 0.40 -5.58
CA ILE A 40 2.48 0.40 -6.19
C ILE A 40 2.53 1.21 -7.48
N ALA A 41 1.70 0.84 -8.47
CA ALA A 41 1.56 1.62 -9.69
C ALA A 41 1.20 3.09 -9.36
N ALA A 42 1.97 4.03 -9.90
CA ALA A 42 1.85 5.46 -9.58
C ALA A 42 0.40 5.99 -9.60
N ARG A 43 -0.39 5.61 -10.62
CA ARG A 43 -1.79 6.03 -10.71
C ARG A 43 -2.66 5.55 -9.55
N LYS A 44 -2.42 4.35 -9.03
CA LYS A 44 -3.15 3.83 -7.86
C LYS A 44 -2.69 4.50 -6.58
N TYR A 45 -1.37 4.72 -6.45
CA TYR A 45 -0.81 5.47 -5.32
C TYR A 45 -1.45 6.86 -5.22
N GLU A 46 -1.46 7.64 -6.31
CA GLU A 46 -2.09 8.97 -6.37
C GLU A 46 -3.56 8.96 -5.94
N LEU A 47 -4.33 7.92 -6.32
CA LEU A 47 -5.74 7.81 -5.93
C LEU A 47 -5.90 7.55 -4.43
N ILE A 48 -5.05 6.71 -3.85
CA ILE A 48 -5.09 6.41 -2.42
C ILE A 48 -4.61 7.63 -1.63
N GLU A 49 -3.51 8.26 -2.03
CA GLU A 49 -2.96 9.45 -1.40
C GLU A 49 -3.98 10.60 -1.41
N ALA A 50 -4.58 10.91 -2.56
CA ALA A 50 -5.61 11.95 -2.64
C ALA A 50 -6.84 11.65 -1.76
N MET A 51 -7.18 10.38 -1.56
CA MET A 51 -8.25 9.98 -0.65
C MET A 51 -7.85 10.17 0.82
N LEU A 52 -6.62 9.82 1.18
CA LEU A 52 -6.10 10.02 2.53
C LEU A 52 -5.98 11.52 2.86
N GLU A 53 -5.53 12.36 1.92
CA GLU A 53 -5.52 13.81 2.07
C GLU A 53 -6.91 14.41 2.33
N GLN A 54 -7.95 13.85 1.70
CA GLN A 54 -9.33 14.31 1.88
C GLN A 54 -9.94 13.87 3.22
N GLN A 55 -9.65 12.64 3.66
CA GLN A 55 -10.28 12.03 4.83
C GLN A 55 -9.48 12.19 6.13
N GLY A 56 -8.16 12.41 6.02
CA GLY A 56 -7.23 12.52 7.14
C GLY A 56 -6.79 11.17 7.73
N GLU A 57 -5.86 11.21 8.71
CA GLU A 57 -5.22 10.03 9.32
C GLU A 57 -6.22 9.08 9.99
N ALA A 58 -7.33 9.64 10.48
CA ALA A 58 -8.40 8.91 11.17
C ALA A 58 -9.45 8.30 10.22
N ALA A 59 -9.22 8.32 8.89
CA ALA A 59 -10.14 7.76 7.92
C ALA A 59 -10.50 6.31 8.27
N ALA A 60 -11.80 6.05 8.40
CA ALA A 60 -12.29 4.70 8.62
C ALA A 60 -12.03 3.83 7.38
N TRP A 61 -11.69 2.56 7.60
CA TRP A 61 -11.39 1.63 6.51
C TRP A 61 -12.56 1.50 5.53
N GLU A 62 -13.77 1.42 6.06
CA GLU A 62 -15.01 1.28 5.29
C GLU A 62 -15.23 2.47 4.38
N THR A 63 -14.90 3.69 4.83
CA THR A 63 -14.97 4.91 4.04
C THR A 63 -13.94 4.89 2.91
N LEU A 64 -12.68 4.59 3.21
CA LEU A 64 -11.62 4.51 2.20
C LEU A 64 -11.97 3.48 1.12
N ARG A 65 -12.41 2.29 1.53
CA ARG A 65 -12.74 1.23 0.58
C ARG A 65 -13.96 1.56 -0.25
N ALA A 66 -14.97 2.22 0.30
CA ALA A 66 -16.18 2.60 -0.45
C ALA A 66 -15.88 3.62 -1.56
N GLU A 67 -14.98 4.57 -1.30
CA GLU A 67 -14.66 5.64 -2.24
C GLU A 67 -13.60 5.26 -3.28
N LEU A 68 -12.69 4.33 -2.95
CA LEU A 68 -11.64 3.91 -3.87
C LEU A 68 -12.14 2.93 -4.94
N PRO A 69 -11.68 3.03 -6.20
CA PRO A 69 -12.09 2.11 -7.26
C PRO A 69 -11.83 0.63 -6.93
N ALA A 70 -12.66 -0.26 -7.47
CA ALA A 70 -12.56 -1.70 -7.24
C ALA A 70 -11.21 -2.33 -7.68
N PHE A 71 -10.51 -1.70 -8.64
CA PHE A 71 -9.21 -2.16 -9.12
C PHE A 71 -8.04 -1.83 -8.18
N VAL A 72 -8.27 -0.96 -7.19
CA VAL A 72 -7.32 -0.73 -6.10
C VAL A 72 -7.53 -1.84 -5.08
N ALA A 73 -6.51 -2.67 -4.89
CA ALA A 73 -6.59 -3.81 -4.00
C ALA A 73 -6.40 -3.38 -2.55
N ASP A 74 -7.05 -4.08 -1.63
CA ASP A 74 -7.03 -3.75 -0.21
C ASP A 74 -5.60 -3.64 0.35
N HIS A 75 -4.71 -4.55 -0.05
CA HIS A 75 -3.30 -4.53 0.39
C HIS A 75 -2.51 -3.32 -0.14
N GLU A 76 -2.91 -2.72 -1.28
CA GLU A 76 -2.31 -1.48 -1.78
C GLU A 76 -2.77 -0.30 -0.90
N ILE A 77 -4.05 -0.29 -0.50
CA ILE A 77 -4.61 0.74 0.39
C ILE A 77 -3.93 0.69 1.76
N GLU A 78 -3.77 -0.51 2.33
CA GLU A 78 -3.09 -0.73 3.60
C GLU A 78 -1.64 -0.22 3.58
N LEU A 79 -0.89 -0.52 2.51
CA LEU A 79 0.51 -0.10 2.38
C LEU A 79 0.67 1.43 2.28
N VAL A 80 -0.16 2.09 1.47
CA VAL A 80 -0.08 3.56 1.37
C VAL A 80 -0.49 4.19 2.68
N ARG A 81 -1.60 3.74 3.28
CA ARG A 81 -2.10 4.28 4.55
C ARG A 81 -1.11 4.11 5.71
N ALA A 82 -0.37 3.01 5.77
CA ALA A 82 0.62 2.79 6.82
C ALA A 82 1.85 3.71 6.71
N GLY A 83 2.12 4.26 5.52
CA GLY A 83 3.28 5.10 5.24
C GLY A 83 2.97 6.58 5.07
N TRP A 84 1.69 6.95 5.12
CA TRP A 84 1.18 8.32 5.02
C TRP A 84 1.01 8.91 6.42
#